data_AF-A0A521ZC45-F1
#
_entry.id   AF-A0A521ZC45-F1
#
_cell.length_a   1.000
_cell.length_b   1.000
_cell.length_c   1.000
_cell.angle_alpha   90.00
_cell.angle_beta   90.00
_cell.angle_gamma   90.00
#
_symmetry.space_group_name_H-M   'P 1'
#
loop_
_entity.id
_entity.type
_entity.pdbx_description
1 polymer ?
#
loop_
_entity_poly.entity_id
_entity_poly.type
_entity_poly.pdbx_seq_one_letter_code
_entity_poly.pdbx_strand_id
1 'polypeptide(L)'
;MVSPARTKFLRILLSAGLLIFAASASAQLPVLGSTGAHDPSTMIKDGSRYYVFTTGSGIPNKYTTDLRNWTSGSLVYPSGAPAWATNAVPGYDPNNWSWAPDIAYFNGRYNLYYSVSQWGTVDSVIGLVTSPSLTSPTWTDQGKVIQSDASCCTQPETDLTTYNCIDPSILVDTNGSVWMSFGSYSDGILVMQLDPATGKRLNTNVAPTKVASSSLGFFSNTTEGSFLHQRGGYYYLFLNYGGCCSGVDSTYNIRVGRGANATGPFLDKTGANMIGGGGTMLLESTGRYIGPGHAGILDDNGTNWFTYHYYDGNNNGAATLGLNQIQWDAAGWPVLTNDWSALYPFDTDAREHRALYNGALRNGASVTNDSTRGKVLNLDGATNYVSLPLSVANASTFAAWVKWNGGADWQRIFDFGSDTTKYFFLTPRADSGKMRFAIKNGGGEQQINAPAALPTNSW
;
A
#
# COMPACT_ATOMS: atom_id res chain seq x y z
N MET A 1 62.49 -25.55 -39.00
CA MET A 1 62.42 -26.01 -37.59
C MET A 1 61.97 -24.83 -36.73
N VAL A 2 60.71 -24.93 -36.30
CA VAL A 2 59.95 -24.26 -35.23
C VAL A 2 60.71 -23.31 -34.26
N SER A 3 60.20 -22.07 -34.16
CA SER A 3 59.98 -21.34 -32.88
C SER A 3 59.03 -20.16 -33.12
N PRO A 4 57.88 -20.04 -32.42
CA PRO A 4 56.92 -18.97 -32.63
C PRO A 4 57.18 -17.76 -31.71
N ALA A 5 57.05 -16.57 -32.29
CA ALA A 5 57.07 -15.29 -31.58
C ALA A 5 55.81 -15.13 -30.71
N ARG A 6 56.02 -14.67 -29.48
CA ARG A 6 55.00 -14.39 -28.46
C ARG A 6 54.05 -13.27 -28.90
N THR A 7 52.78 -13.59 -29.11
CA THR A 7 51.71 -12.59 -29.22
C THR A 7 51.26 -12.19 -27.81
N LYS A 8 51.51 -10.94 -27.40
CA LYS A 8 50.90 -10.36 -26.19
C LYS A 8 49.46 -9.95 -26.53
N PHE A 9 48.48 -10.75 -26.13
CA PHE A 9 47.08 -10.30 -26.09
C PHE A 9 46.87 -9.44 -24.84
N LEU A 10 46.64 -8.14 -25.07
CA LEU A 10 46.14 -7.21 -24.07
C LEU A 10 44.66 -7.57 -23.81
N ARG A 11 44.37 -8.22 -22.68
CA ARG A 11 42.99 -8.41 -22.22
C ARG A 11 42.46 -7.08 -21.69
N ILE A 12 41.65 -6.41 -22.49
CA ILE A 12 40.79 -5.32 -22.03
C ILE A 12 39.68 -5.97 -21.19
N LEU A 13 39.76 -5.83 -19.88
CA LEU A 13 38.63 -6.07 -18.98
C LEU A 13 37.59 -4.98 -19.26
N LEU A 14 36.52 -5.32 -20.00
CA LEU A 14 35.29 -4.55 -19.97
C LEU A 14 34.67 -4.70 -18.58
N SER A 15 34.89 -3.72 -17.72
CA SER A 15 34.08 -3.50 -16.53
C SER A 15 32.66 -3.16 -16.99
N ALA A 16 31.79 -4.16 -17.11
CA ALA A 16 30.36 -3.94 -17.22
C ALA A 16 29.91 -3.26 -15.93
N GLY A 17 29.67 -1.94 -15.99
CA GLY A 17 29.08 -1.18 -14.91
C GLY A 17 27.73 -1.79 -14.57
N LEU A 18 27.65 -2.45 -13.42
CA LEU A 18 26.40 -2.91 -12.84
C LEU A 18 25.62 -1.66 -12.45
N LEU A 19 24.67 -1.25 -13.31
CA LEU A 19 23.63 -0.31 -12.93
C LEU A 19 22.80 -0.98 -11.84
N ILE A 20 23.14 -0.66 -10.58
CA ILE A 20 22.29 -0.99 -9.43
C ILE A 20 21.05 -0.12 -9.60
N PHE A 21 20.00 -0.68 -10.20
CA PHE A 21 18.66 -0.14 -10.05
C PHE A 21 18.27 -0.33 -8.59
N ALA A 22 18.54 0.68 -7.76
CA ALA A 22 17.88 0.77 -6.46
C ALA A 22 16.37 0.77 -6.74
N ALA A 23 15.63 -0.15 -6.11
CA ALA A 23 14.18 -0.15 -6.18
C ALA A 23 13.68 1.18 -5.59
N SER A 24 13.27 2.10 -6.45
CA SER A 24 12.75 3.40 -6.04
C SER A 24 11.36 3.22 -5.43
N ALA A 25 11.18 3.60 -4.17
CA ALA A 25 9.88 3.59 -3.53
C ALA A 25 8.87 4.42 -4.34
N SER A 26 7.65 3.91 -4.54
CA SER A 26 6.59 4.63 -5.28
C SER A 26 5.71 5.45 -4.34
N ALA A 27 5.28 6.62 -4.81
CA ALA A 27 4.35 7.49 -4.08
C ALA A 27 3.01 6.82 -3.85
N GLN A 28 2.28 7.33 -2.85
CA GLN A 28 0.85 7.09 -2.78
C GLN A 28 0.18 7.62 -4.04
N LEU A 29 -0.63 6.78 -4.68
CA LEU A 29 -1.47 7.16 -5.79
C LEU A 29 -2.63 8.03 -5.30
N PRO A 30 -3.13 8.97 -6.14
CA PRO A 30 -4.31 9.73 -5.81
C PRO A 30 -5.53 8.79 -5.66
N VAL A 31 -6.14 8.79 -4.48
CA VAL A 31 -7.43 8.15 -4.21
C VAL A 31 -8.48 9.25 -4.16
N LEU A 32 -9.41 9.25 -5.13
CA LEU A 32 -10.46 10.25 -5.32
C LEU A 32 -11.85 9.61 -5.18
N GLY A 33 -12.88 10.45 -5.02
CA GLY A 33 -14.27 9.99 -4.90
C GLY A 33 -14.60 9.51 -3.48
N SER A 34 -15.06 8.28 -3.34
CA SER A 34 -15.42 7.67 -2.05
C SER A 34 -14.17 7.19 -1.31
N THR A 35 -13.48 8.08 -0.61
CA THR A 35 -12.16 7.79 -0.01
C THR A 35 -12.20 7.25 1.41
N GLY A 36 -13.23 7.55 2.21
CA GLY A 36 -13.27 7.19 3.63
C GLY A 36 -13.34 5.69 3.86
N ALA A 37 -12.31 5.08 4.46
CA ALA A 37 -12.18 3.65 4.69
C ALA A 37 -11.45 3.42 6.01
N HIS A 38 -11.98 2.54 6.84
CA HIS A 38 -11.28 1.96 7.99
C HIS A 38 -11.15 0.45 7.72
N ASP A 39 -9.96 -0.09 7.97
CA ASP A 39 -9.62 -1.50 7.71
C ASP A 39 -10.04 -2.00 6.32
N PRO A 40 -9.47 -1.43 5.22
CA PRO A 40 -9.74 -1.96 3.91
C PRO A 40 -9.20 -3.38 3.78
N SER A 41 -10.02 -4.29 3.27
CA SER A 41 -9.62 -5.64 2.90
C SER A 41 -8.43 -5.65 1.94
N THR A 42 -7.83 -6.83 1.76
CA THR A 42 -7.03 -7.11 0.55
C THR A 42 -7.84 -6.70 -0.67
N MET A 43 -7.22 -5.90 -1.55
CA MET A 43 -7.87 -5.49 -2.79
C MET A 43 -8.04 -6.70 -3.71
N ILE A 44 -9.20 -6.85 -4.33
CA ILE A 44 -9.50 -7.98 -5.21
C ILE A 44 -10.23 -7.52 -6.48
N LYS A 45 -10.16 -8.30 -7.55
CA LYS A 45 -10.81 -8.00 -8.84
C LYS A 45 -11.99 -8.91 -9.14
N ASP A 46 -13.00 -8.33 -9.78
CA ASP A 46 -14.03 -9.04 -10.56
C ASP A 46 -14.27 -8.29 -11.88
N GLY A 47 -14.01 -8.95 -13.01
CA GLY A 47 -14.00 -8.30 -14.32
C GLY A 47 -13.00 -7.12 -14.38
N SER A 48 -13.49 -5.94 -14.75
CA SER A 48 -12.69 -4.71 -14.85
C SER A 48 -12.64 -3.89 -13.55
N ARG A 49 -13.30 -4.35 -12.49
CA ARG A 49 -13.41 -3.62 -11.23
C ARG A 49 -12.49 -4.18 -10.16
N TYR A 50 -11.83 -3.28 -9.44
CA TYR A 50 -11.12 -3.54 -8.20
C TYR A 50 -12.04 -3.19 -7.03
N TYR A 51 -11.99 -3.98 -5.96
CA TYR A 51 -12.83 -3.83 -4.78
C TYR A 51 -11.99 -3.85 -3.51
N VAL A 52 -12.41 -3.06 -2.52
CA VAL A 52 -12.03 -3.22 -1.11
C VAL A 52 -13.29 -3.19 -0.25
N PHE A 53 -13.33 -4.01 0.80
CA PHE A 53 -14.37 -4.02 1.82
C PHE A 53 -13.84 -3.35 3.07
N THR A 54 -14.69 -2.70 3.88
CA THR A 54 -14.23 -1.91 5.02
C THR A 54 -15.01 -2.23 6.29
N THR A 55 -14.45 -1.87 7.43
CA THR A 55 -15.17 -1.77 8.70
C THR A 55 -16.39 -0.85 8.55
N GLY A 56 -17.49 -1.20 9.21
CA GLY A 56 -18.75 -0.45 9.21
C GLY A 56 -19.97 -1.36 9.15
N SER A 57 -21.13 -0.88 9.58
CA SER A 57 -22.38 -1.67 9.58
C SER A 57 -22.75 -2.18 8.19
N GLY A 58 -22.97 -3.51 8.08
CA GLY A 58 -23.37 -4.16 6.84
C GLY A 58 -22.21 -4.50 5.90
N ILE A 59 -20.96 -4.34 6.34
CA ILE A 59 -19.73 -4.52 5.56
C ILE A 59 -19.76 -3.67 4.26
N PRO A 60 -19.54 -2.35 4.36
CA PRO A 60 -19.42 -1.49 3.20
C PRO A 60 -18.29 -1.92 2.27
N ASN A 61 -18.38 -1.53 1.00
CA ASN A 61 -17.28 -1.69 0.05
C ASN A 61 -17.17 -0.48 -0.86
N LYS A 62 -16.02 -0.42 -1.53
CA LYS A 62 -15.70 0.56 -2.55
C LYS A 62 -15.14 -0.17 -3.76
N TYR A 63 -15.39 0.38 -4.93
CA TYR A 63 -14.81 -0.14 -6.16
C TYR A 63 -14.34 0.95 -7.10
N THR A 64 -13.45 0.56 -8.01
CA THR A 64 -12.87 1.42 -9.04
C THR A 64 -12.55 0.60 -10.29
N THR A 65 -12.46 1.24 -11.46
CA THR A 65 -11.97 0.62 -12.70
C THR A 65 -10.62 1.20 -13.15
N ASP A 66 -10.15 2.26 -12.50
CA ASP A 66 -8.95 3.01 -12.89
C ASP A 66 -7.95 3.19 -11.73
N LEU A 67 -8.20 2.52 -10.60
CA LEU A 67 -7.39 2.58 -9.37
C LEU A 67 -7.30 3.97 -8.74
N ARG A 68 -8.17 4.90 -9.17
CA ARG A 68 -8.08 6.31 -8.81
C ARG A 68 -9.40 6.88 -8.36
N ASN A 69 -10.45 6.71 -9.14
CA ASN A 69 -11.79 7.20 -8.83
C ASN A 69 -12.60 6.06 -8.20
N TRP A 70 -12.83 6.17 -6.89
CA TRP A 70 -13.52 5.15 -6.10
C TRP A 70 -14.98 5.50 -5.91
N THR A 71 -15.84 4.50 -6.02
CA THR A 71 -17.30 4.59 -5.87
C THR A 71 -17.73 3.68 -4.73
N SER A 72 -18.67 4.13 -3.90
CA SER A 72 -19.27 3.27 -2.87
C SER A 72 -20.12 2.16 -3.53
N GLY A 73 -19.95 0.93 -3.09
CA GLY A 73 -20.79 -0.20 -3.49
C GLY A 73 -21.96 -0.46 -2.54
N SER A 74 -22.76 -1.49 -2.86
CA SER A 74 -23.86 -1.97 -2.01
C SER A 74 -23.33 -2.75 -0.80
N LEU A 75 -23.96 -2.60 0.36
CA LEU A 75 -23.63 -3.39 1.56
C LEU A 75 -23.74 -4.90 1.31
N VAL A 76 -22.90 -5.69 1.98
CA VAL A 76 -22.99 -7.16 1.99
C VAL A 76 -24.21 -7.62 2.79
N TYR A 77 -24.44 -6.99 3.95
CA TYR A 77 -25.57 -7.25 4.84
C TYR A 77 -26.42 -5.97 5.00
N PRO A 78 -27.28 -5.64 4.01
CA PRO A 78 -28.10 -4.43 4.06
C PRO A 78 -29.18 -4.46 5.15
N SER A 79 -29.52 -5.64 5.68
CA SER A 79 -30.57 -5.85 6.69
C SER A 79 -30.03 -6.00 8.12
N GLY A 80 -28.75 -5.72 8.34
CA GLY A 80 -28.08 -5.88 9.64
C GLY A 80 -27.40 -7.24 9.82
N ALA A 81 -26.84 -7.46 11.02
CA ALA A 81 -26.09 -8.66 11.35
C ALA A 81 -26.97 -9.93 11.28
N PRO A 82 -26.42 -11.07 10.82
CA PRO A 82 -27.14 -12.34 10.90
C PRO A 82 -27.37 -12.73 12.36
N ALA A 83 -28.51 -13.37 12.65
CA ALA A 83 -28.94 -13.66 14.03
C ALA A 83 -27.92 -14.47 14.85
N TRP A 84 -27.17 -15.37 14.21
CA TRP A 84 -26.14 -16.14 14.89
C TRP A 84 -25.00 -15.26 15.41
N ALA A 85 -24.64 -14.18 14.69
CA ALA A 85 -23.58 -13.27 15.10
C ALA A 85 -24.04 -12.44 16.31
N THR A 86 -25.31 -12.04 16.32
CA THR A 86 -25.93 -11.38 17.47
C THR A 86 -25.93 -12.26 18.72
N ASN A 87 -26.20 -13.55 18.57
CA ASN A 87 -26.15 -14.48 19.69
C ASN A 87 -24.71 -14.74 20.16
N ALA A 88 -23.75 -14.78 19.24
CA ALA A 88 -22.34 -15.04 19.56
C ALA A 88 -21.69 -13.89 20.35
N VAL A 89 -22.01 -12.64 20.01
CA VAL A 89 -21.44 -11.45 20.68
C VAL A 89 -22.54 -10.46 21.07
N PRO A 90 -23.40 -10.72 22.06
CA PRO A 90 -24.57 -9.89 22.33
C PRO A 90 -24.27 -8.41 22.63
N GLY A 91 -23.03 -8.10 23.02
CA GLY A 91 -22.55 -6.75 23.33
C GLY A 91 -21.99 -5.93 22.16
N TYR A 92 -22.09 -6.40 20.92
CA TYR A 92 -21.61 -5.64 19.75
C TYR A 92 -22.36 -4.31 19.57
N ASP A 93 -21.70 -3.29 18.98
CA ASP A 93 -22.38 -2.03 18.61
C ASP A 93 -23.16 -2.19 17.29
N PRO A 94 -24.49 -2.05 17.27
CA PRO A 94 -25.28 -2.21 16.06
C PRO A 94 -25.00 -1.19 14.96
N ASN A 95 -24.41 -0.04 15.29
CA ASN A 95 -24.05 0.98 14.31
C ASN A 95 -22.68 0.74 13.66
N ASN A 96 -21.87 -0.16 14.23
CA ASN A 96 -20.56 -0.52 13.73
C ASN A 96 -20.25 -1.99 14.05
N TRP A 97 -21.12 -2.90 13.61
CA TRP A 97 -21.09 -4.28 14.10
C TRP A 97 -20.10 -5.19 13.38
N SER A 98 -19.64 -4.82 12.18
CA SER A 98 -18.69 -5.63 11.39
C SER A 98 -17.37 -4.89 11.19
N TRP A 99 -16.27 -5.55 11.58
CA TRP A 99 -14.92 -4.99 11.54
C TRP A 99 -13.99 -5.81 10.63
N ALA A 100 -13.01 -5.13 10.06
CA ALA A 100 -11.84 -5.68 9.38
C ALA A 100 -12.16 -6.85 8.44
N PRO A 101 -12.96 -6.62 7.39
CA PRO A 101 -13.22 -7.68 6.44
C PRO A 101 -11.97 -7.99 5.60
N ASP A 102 -11.76 -9.26 5.26
CA ASP A 102 -10.80 -9.65 4.23
C ASP A 102 -11.43 -10.63 3.24
N ILE A 103 -10.92 -10.65 2.01
CA ILE A 103 -11.54 -11.38 0.90
C ILE A 103 -10.52 -12.11 0.04
N ALA A 104 -10.84 -13.35 -0.31
CA ALA A 104 -10.06 -14.14 -1.26
C ALA A 104 -10.96 -14.91 -2.23
N TYR A 105 -10.47 -15.13 -3.44
CA TYR A 105 -11.16 -15.95 -4.44
C TYR A 105 -10.58 -17.36 -4.44
N PHE A 106 -11.41 -18.35 -4.08
CA PHE A 106 -11.08 -19.77 -4.15
C PHE A 106 -12.37 -20.59 -4.19
N ASN A 107 -12.27 -21.83 -4.68
CA ASN A 107 -13.43 -22.72 -4.86
C ASN A 107 -14.57 -22.07 -5.69
N GLY A 108 -14.19 -21.34 -6.75
CA GLY A 108 -15.13 -20.75 -7.71
C GLY A 108 -15.95 -19.56 -7.19
N ARG A 109 -15.64 -19.03 -6.01
CA ARG A 109 -16.39 -17.96 -5.35
C ARG A 109 -15.47 -17.00 -4.59
N TYR A 110 -16.00 -15.82 -4.33
CA TYR A 110 -15.42 -14.86 -3.41
C TYR A 110 -15.81 -15.26 -1.98
N ASN A 111 -14.83 -15.42 -1.11
CA ASN A 111 -15.00 -15.77 0.29
C ASN A 111 -14.57 -14.56 1.12
N LEU A 112 -15.53 -13.88 1.75
CA LEU A 112 -15.32 -12.70 2.56
C LEU A 112 -15.48 -13.06 4.04
N TYR A 113 -14.43 -12.81 4.80
CA TYR A 113 -14.37 -13.00 6.23
C TYR A 113 -14.50 -11.65 6.91
N TYR A 114 -15.10 -11.61 8.09
CA TYR A 114 -15.33 -10.37 8.83
C TYR A 114 -15.44 -10.67 10.32
N SER A 115 -15.24 -9.65 11.14
CA SER A 115 -15.27 -9.77 12.59
C SER A 115 -16.54 -9.16 13.16
N VAL A 116 -17.11 -9.76 14.20
CA VAL A 116 -18.11 -9.14 15.08
C VAL A 116 -17.55 -9.20 16.51
N SER A 117 -17.53 -8.07 17.20
CA SER A 117 -16.76 -7.92 18.43
C SER A 117 -17.32 -6.81 19.32
N GLN A 118 -16.82 -6.77 20.55
CA GLN A 118 -17.11 -5.75 21.56
C GLN A 118 -15.80 -5.04 21.95
N TRP A 119 -15.86 -3.71 22.01
CA TRP A 119 -14.65 -2.90 22.24
C TRP A 119 -13.97 -3.23 23.57
N GLY A 120 -12.66 -3.48 23.53
CA GLY A 120 -11.83 -3.73 24.70
C GLY A 120 -12.01 -5.10 25.36
N THR A 121 -12.70 -6.04 24.70
CA THR A 121 -12.84 -7.43 25.16
C THR A 121 -12.20 -8.40 24.15
N VAL A 122 -12.20 -9.69 24.47
CA VAL A 122 -11.89 -10.78 23.51
C VAL A 122 -13.14 -11.55 23.10
N ASP A 123 -14.33 -11.06 23.46
CA ASP A 123 -15.60 -11.69 23.09
C ASP A 123 -15.89 -11.34 21.65
N SER A 124 -15.56 -12.26 20.74
CA SER A 124 -15.41 -11.94 19.32
C SER A 124 -15.58 -13.16 18.46
N VAL A 125 -16.06 -12.95 17.23
CA VAL A 125 -16.30 -14.02 16.27
C VAL A 125 -15.91 -13.58 14.87
N ILE A 126 -15.26 -14.47 14.13
CA ILE A 126 -15.02 -14.32 12.69
C ILE A 126 -16.11 -15.09 11.95
N GLY A 127 -16.83 -14.38 11.08
CA GLY A 127 -17.83 -14.93 10.16
C GLY A 127 -17.28 -15.16 8.75
N LEU A 128 -18.04 -15.89 7.94
CA LEU A 128 -17.80 -16.06 6.50
C LEU A 128 -19.09 -15.81 5.74
N VAL A 129 -19.00 -15.04 4.67
CA VAL A 129 -20.05 -14.85 3.66
C VAL A 129 -19.42 -15.02 2.27
N THR A 130 -20.18 -15.60 1.34
CA THR A 130 -19.65 -15.92 0.01
C THR A 130 -20.51 -15.36 -1.10
N SER A 131 -19.91 -15.07 -2.25
CA SER A 131 -20.64 -14.68 -3.46
C SER A 131 -19.93 -15.22 -4.71
N PRO A 132 -20.63 -15.66 -5.76
CA PRO A 132 -20.00 -16.09 -7.02
C PRO A 132 -19.40 -14.92 -7.81
N SER A 133 -19.87 -13.69 -7.57
CA SER A 133 -19.43 -12.47 -8.27
C SER A 133 -19.47 -11.25 -7.35
N LEU A 134 -18.65 -10.24 -7.63
CA LEU A 134 -18.70 -8.92 -6.99
C LEU A 134 -19.35 -7.87 -7.90
N THR A 135 -19.39 -8.10 -9.22
CA THR A 135 -20.10 -7.25 -10.19
C THR A 135 -21.61 -7.50 -10.19
N SER A 136 -22.04 -8.73 -9.87
CA SER A 136 -23.43 -9.11 -9.64
C SER A 136 -23.55 -9.98 -8.37
N PRO A 137 -23.43 -9.37 -7.17
CA PRO A 137 -23.27 -10.13 -5.95
C PRO A 137 -24.56 -10.85 -5.54
N THR A 138 -24.40 -12.08 -5.07
CA THR A 138 -25.41 -12.86 -4.34
C THR A 138 -24.75 -13.40 -3.09
N TRP A 139 -24.85 -12.64 -2.01
CA TRP A 139 -24.20 -12.97 -0.74
C TRP A 139 -24.94 -14.10 -0.02
N THR A 140 -24.22 -15.15 0.32
CA THR A 140 -24.71 -16.30 1.08
C THR A 140 -23.92 -16.42 2.38
N ASP A 141 -24.58 -16.18 3.50
CA ASP A 141 -24.02 -16.37 4.84
C ASP A 141 -23.58 -17.83 5.03
N GLN A 142 -22.38 -18.03 5.57
CA GLN A 142 -21.82 -19.34 5.89
C GLN A 142 -21.66 -19.53 7.40
N GLY A 143 -22.06 -18.57 8.22
CA GLY A 143 -21.95 -18.66 9.68
C GLY A 143 -20.55 -18.45 10.24
N LYS A 144 -20.37 -18.83 11.49
CA LYS A 144 -19.13 -18.75 12.27
C LYS A 144 -17.97 -19.53 11.64
N VAL A 145 -16.75 -18.99 11.76
CA VAL A 145 -15.49 -19.66 11.45
C VAL A 145 -14.72 -19.99 12.73
N ILE A 146 -14.55 -19.02 13.62
CA ILE A 146 -13.89 -19.17 14.92
C ILE A 146 -14.39 -18.10 15.90
N GLN A 147 -14.47 -18.42 17.18
CA GLN A 147 -14.92 -17.52 18.24
C GLN A 147 -14.02 -17.56 19.48
N SER A 148 -13.82 -16.39 20.09
CA SER A 148 -13.22 -16.25 21.40
C SER A 148 -14.21 -15.70 22.43
N ASP A 149 -14.03 -16.13 23.68
CA ASP A 149 -14.78 -15.67 24.85
C ASP A 149 -13.86 -15.78 26.09
N ALA A 150 -13.70 -14.69 26.83
CA ALA A 150 -12.83 -14.64 28.01
C ALA A 150 -13.32 -15.52 29.18
N SER A 151 -14.63 -15.72 29.26
CA SER A 151 -15.30 -16.44 30.33
C SER A 151 -15.35 -17.94 30.11
N CYS A 152 -15.24 -18.41 28.85
CA CYS A 152 -15.25 -19.78 28.31
C CYS A 152 -16.40 -20.72 28.74
N CYS A 153 -17.03 -20.44 29.87
CA CYS A 153 -18.06 -21.19 30.56
C CYS A 153 -19.45 -20.56 30.38
N THR A 154 -19.56 -19.37 29.79
CA THR A 154 -20.87 -18.72 29.53
C THR A 154 -21.37 -18.96 28.11
N GLN A 155 -20.48 -19.23 27.15
CA GLN A 155 -20.83 -19.56 25.77
C GLN A 155 -20.33 -20.96 25.39
N PRO A 156 -21.23 -21.93 25.12
CA PRO A 156 -20.87 -23.30 24.76
C PRO A 156 -20.16 -23.42 23.40
N GLU A 157 -20.08 -22.33 22.65
CA GLU A 157 -19.58 -22.23 21.29
C GLU A 157 -18.16 -21.63 21.17
N THR A 158 -17.48 -21.44 22.29
CA THR A 158 -16.15 -20.83 22.39
C THR A 158 -15.04 -21.74 21.86
N ASP A 159 -14.17 -21.22 20.98
CA ASP A 159 -12.98 -21.94 20.49
C ASP A 159 -11.69 -21.51 21.24
N LEU A 160 -11.59 -20.26 21.67
CA LEU A 160 -10.39 -19.65 22.27
C LEU A 160 -10.74 -18.75 23.46
N THR A 161 -9.81 -18.60 24.42
CA THR A 161 -10.07 -17.83 25.67
C THR A 161 -9.00 -16.76 25.96
N THR A 162 -7.92 -16.73 25.19
CA THR A 162 -6.76 -15.84 25.41
C THR A 162 -6.38 -15.03 24.16
N TYR A 163 -7.13 -15.18 23.07
CA TYR A 163 -6.88 -14.46 21.83
C TYR A 163 -8.17 -13.79 21.39
N ASN A 164 -8.04 -12.62 20.76
CA ASN A 164 -9.17 -11.92 20.19
C ASN A 164 -9.44 -12.41 18.76
N CYS A 165 -10.57 -13.08 18.51
CA CYS A 165 -10.95 -13.57 17.18
C CYS A 165 -11.50 -12.44 16.30
N ILE A 166 -10.63 -11.52 15.89
CA ILE A 166 -10.91 -10.46 14.91
C ILE A 166 -9.77 -10.33 13.89
N ASP A 167 -9.93 -9.42 12.94
CA ASP A 167 -8.95 -9.07 11.90
C ASP A 167 -8.48 -10.26 11.05
N PRO A 168 -9.41 -11.02 10.42
CA PRO A 168 -9.02 -12.09 9.51
C PRO A 168 -8.22 -11.53 8.33
N SER A 169 -7.18 -12.24 7.91
CA SER A 169 -6.59 -12.10 6.59
C SER A 169 -6.34 -13.44 5.93
N ILE A 170 -6.67 -13.55 4.65
CA ILE A 170 -6.68 -14.80 3.90
C ILE A 170 -5.56 -14.85 2.87
N LEU A 171 -4.74 -15.89 2.95
CA LEU A 171 -3.77 -16.24 1.92
C LEU A 171 -4.19 -17.54 1.24
N VAL A 172 -4.45 -17.47 -0.06
CA VAL A 172 -4.45 -18.65 -0.93
C VAL A 172 -3.02 -18.84 -1.43
N ASP A 173 -2.31 -19.85 -0.93
CA ASP A 173 -0.93 -20.07 -1.30
C ASP A 173 -0.78 -20.76 -2.66
N THR A 174 0.44 -20.73 -3.19
CA THR A 174 0.80 -21.31 -4.51
C THR A 174 0.58 -22.82 -4.60
N ASN A 175 0.41 -23.53 -3.48
CA ASN A 175 0.08 -24.95 -3.44
C ASN A 175 -1.43 -25.20 -3.34
N GLY A 176 -2.25 -24.15 -3.31
CA GLY A 176 -3.70 -24.21 -3.15
C GLY A 176 -4.17 -24.38 -1.71
N SER A 177 -3.27 -24.31 -0.73
CA SER A 177 -3.67 -24.28 0.68
C SER A 177 -4.21 -22.89 1.03
N VAL A 178 -5.24 -22.85 1.86
CA VAL A 178 -5.83 -21.59 2.32
C VAL A 178 -5.45 -21.39 3.79
N TRP A 179 -4.88 -20.24 4.09
CA TRP A 179 -4.44 -19.85 5.44
C TRP A 179 -5.21 -18.61 5.89
N MET A 180 -5.50 -18.54 7.18
CA MET A 180 -6.03 -17.35 7.83
C MET A 180 -5.05 -16.91 8.92
N SER A 181 -4.55 -15.68 8.84
CA SER A 181 -4.01 -14.97 10.01
C SER A 181 -5.11 -14.15 10.65
N PHE A 182 -5.08 -14.00 11.98
CA PHE A 182 -6.05 -13.20 12.72
C PHE A 182 -5.52 -12.88 14.11
N GLY A 183 -6.15 -11.94 14.81
CA GLY A 183 -5.76 -11.53 16.17
C GLY A 183 -5.55 -10.04 16.30
N SER A 184 -5.85 -9.52 17.49
CA SER A 184 -5.68 -8.11 17.84
C SER A 184 -5.43 -7.97 19.35
N TYR A 185 -4.39 -7.22 19.73
CA TYR A 185 -3.87 -7.10 21.09
C TYR A 185 -3.69 -8.48 21.76
N SER A 186 -4.08 -8.60 23.03
CA SER A 186 -4.13 -9.87 23.77
C SER A 186 -2.84 -10.69 23.61
N ASP A 187 -2.95 -12.01 23.41
CA ASP A 187 -1.78 -12.87 23.22
C ASP A 187 -1.22 -12.87 21.78
N GLY A 188 -1.70 -11.99 20.90
CA GLY A 188 -1.08 -11.67 19.61
C GLY A 188 -1.76 -12.29 18.39
N ILE A 189 -0.96 -12.45 17.33
CA ILE A 189 -1.42 -12.90 16.02
C ILE A 189 -1.31 -14.42 15.92
N LEU A 190 -2.38 -15.04 15.47
CA LEU A 190 -2.52 -16.46 15.22
C LEU A 190 -2.58 -16.73 13.71
N VAL A 191 -2.16 -17.94 13.30
CA VAL A 191 -2.36 -18.48 11.95
C VAL A 191 -2.98 -19.86 12.05
N MET A 192 -3.96 -20.14 11.21
CA MET A 192 -4.54 -21.47 11.03
C MET A 192 -4.83 -21.76 9.55
N GLN A 193 -5.02 -23.05 9.24
CA GLN A 193 -5.40 -23.48 7.91
C GLN A 193 -6.92 -23.58 7.78
N LEU A 194 -7.44 -23.16 6.63
CA LEU A 194 -8.82 -23.33 6.22
C LEU A 194 -8.94 -24.48 5.23
N ASP A 195 -10.07 -25.17 5.26
CA ASP A 195 -10.47 -26.12 4.24
C ASP A 195 -10.87 -25.34 2.97
N PRO A 196 -10.17 -25.54 1.83
CA PRO A 196 -10.49 -24.84 0.59
C PRO A 196 -11.91 -25.12 0.06
N ALA A 197 -12.51 -26.26 0.39
CA ALA A 197 -13.85 -26.61 -0.06
C ALA A 197 -14.93 -25.82 0.70
N THR A 198 -14.78 -25.69 2.03
CA THR A 198 -15.80 -25.08 2.88
C THR A 198 -15.51 -23.61 3.21
N GLY A 199 -14.24 -23.20 3.19
CA GLY A 199 -13.77 -21.92 3.72
C GLY A 199 -13.75 -21.87 5.26
N LYS A 200 -13.96 -23.01 5.93
CA LYS A 200 -13.97 -23.11 7.41
C LYS A 200 -12.65 -23.67 7.93
N ARG A 201 -12.49 -23.72 9.26
CA ARG A 201 -11.31 -24.33 9.89
C ARG A 201 -11.10 -25.75 9.36
N LEU A 202 -9.90 -26.04 8.86
CA LEU A 202 -9.58 -27.37 8.32
C LEU A 202 -9.68 -28.46 9.40
N ASN A 203 -9.22 -28.15 10.62
CA ASN A 203 -9.31 -29.04 11.77
C ASN A 203 -9.65 -28.23 13.02
N THR A 204 -10.85 -28.41 13.57
CA THR A 204 -11.32 -27.68 14.75
C THR A 204 -10.63 -28.14 16.04
N ASN A 205 -10.05 -29.34 16.06
CA ASN A 205 -9.31 -29.88 17.21
C ASN A 205 -7.86 -29.40 17.28
N VAL A 206 -7.37 -28.72 16.25
CA VAL A 206 -6.02 -28.15 16.22
C VAL A 206 -6.09 -26.67 16.57
N ALA A 207 -5.35 -26.29 17.61
CA ALA A 207 -5.22 -24.90 18.00
C ALA A 207 -4.46 -24.10 16.92
N PRO A 208 -4.90 -22.87 16.62
CA PRO A 208 -4.14 -21.94 15.79
C PRO A 208 -2.72 -21.69 16.36
N THR A 209 -1.76 -21.42 15.48
CA THR A 209 -0.35 -21.20 15.84
C THR A 209 -0.09 -19.71 16.07
N LYS A 210 0.45 -19.33 17.24
CA LYS A 210 0.92 -17.96 17.50
C LYS A 210 2.15 -17.65 16.67
N VAL A 211 2.13 -16.52 15.95
CA VAL A 211 3.18 -16.13 15.00
C VAL A 211 3.78 -14.75 15.24
N ALA A 212 3.08 -13.86 15.96
CA ALA A 212 3.62 -12.53 16.27
C ALA A 212 3.00 -11.91 17.54
N SER A 213 3.76 -11.03 18.19
CA SER A 213 3.33 -10.17 19.30
C SER A 213 4.36 -9.05 19.52
N SER A 214 3.91 -7.82 19.82
CA SER A 214 4.81 -6.68 20.07
C SER A 214 5.43 -6.70 21.47
N SER A 215 4.89 -7.53 22.36
CA SER A 215 5.32 -7.67 23.75
C SER A 215 5.00 -9.06 24.26
N LEU A 216 5.77 -9.55 25.24
CA LEU A 216 5.46 -10.82 25.90
C LEU A 216 4.28 -10.72 26.89
N GLY A 217 3.84 -9.51 27.23
CA GLY A 217 2.72 -9.28 28.14
C GLY A 217 1.38 -9.11 27.41
N PHE A 218 0.35 -9.83 27.88
CA PHE A 218 -1.01 -9.81 27.32
C PHE A 218 -1.62 -8.40 27.19
N PHE A 219 -1.47 -7.56 28.22
CA PHE A 219 -2.03 -6.20 28.24
C PHE A 219 -1.12 -5.13 27.62
N SER A 220 0.11 -5.49 27.24
CA SER A 220 1.10 -4.57 26.65
C SER A 220 1.33 -4.83 25.16
N ASN A 221 0.70 -5.86 24.61
CA ASN A 221 0.74 -6.14 23.19
C ASN A 221 -0.16 -5.15 22.43
N THR A 222 0.32 -4.66 21.30
CA THR A 222 -0.35 -3.66 20.44
C THR A 222 -0.41 -4.13 18.98
N THR A 223 -0.27 -5.44 18.74
CA THR A 223 -0.34 -6.02 17.40
C THR A 223 -1.77 -6.30 16.98
N GLU A 224 -2.15 -5.86 15.79
CA GLU A 224 -3.42 -6.20 15.15
C GLU A 224 -3.31 -6.02 13.62
N GLY A 225 -4.41 -6.21 12.87
CA GLY A 225 -4.45 -5.97 11.42
C GLY A 225 -3.45 -6.80 10.63
N SER A 226 -3.31 -8.09 10.96
CA SER A 226 -2.35 -8.98 10.32
C SER A 226 -2.71 -9.25 8.85
N PHE A 227 -1.70 -9.37 7.98
CA PHE A 227 -1.87 -9.69 6.56
C PHE A 227 -0.76 -10.63 6.08
N LEU A 228 -1.15 -11.77 5.49
CA LEU A 228 -0.23 -12.77 4.92
C LEU A 228 -0.07 -12.58 3.41
N HIS A 229 1.18 -12.61 2.94
CA HIS A 229 1.48 -12.53 1.51
C HIS A 229 2.60 -13.49 1.12
N GLN A 230 2.44 -14.26 0.04
CA GLN A 230 3.48 -15.16 -0.46
C GLN A 230 4.20 -14.54 -1.67
N ARG A 231 5.54 -14.46 -1.61
CA ARG A 231 6.36 -13.96 -2.72
C ARG A 231 7.78 -14.49 -2.68
N GLY A 232 8.31 -14.90 -3.84
CA GLY A 232 9.74 -15.21 -4.01
C GLY A 232 10.25 -16.29 -3.06
N GLY A 233 9.43 -17.30 -2.77
CA GLY A 233 9.77 -18.39 -1.85
C GLY A 233 9.60 -18.07 -0.36
N TYR A 234 9.10 -16.89 0.00
CA TYR A 234 8.83 -16.48 1.37
C TYR A 234 7.34 -16.26 1.60
N TYR A 235 6.93 -16.45 2.85
CA TYR A 235 5.69 -15.93 3.41
C TYR A 235 6.04 -14.68 4.20
N TYR A 236 5.38 -13.56 3.91
CA TYR A 236 5.49 -12.30 4.63
C TYR A 236 4.29 -12.15 5.55
N LEU A 237 4.55 -11.72 6.78
CA LEU A 237 3.53 -11.31 7.74
C LEU A 237 3.66 -9.80 7.92
N PHE A 238 2.68 -9.07 7.43
CA PHE A 238 2.46 -7.66 7.74
C PHE A 238 1.53 -7.57 8.94
N LEU A 239 1.68 -6.53 9.76
CA LEU A 239 0.77 -6.22 10.86
C LEU A 239 0.96 -4.77 11.30
N ASN A 240 0.07 -4.30 12.14
CA ASN A 240 0.19 -3.01 12.82
C ASN A 240 0.83 -3.16 14.19
N TYR A 241 1.67 -2.18 14.57
CA TYR A 241 2.00 -1.87 15.95
C TYR A 241 1.36 -0.53 16.33
N GLY A 242 1.14 -0.32 17.62
CA GLY A 242 0.58 0.93 18.17
C GLY A 242 -0.95 0.91 18.19
N GLY A 243 -1.54 2.06 18.53
CA GLY A 243 -2.99 2.21 18.67
C GLY A 243 -3.64 2.82 17.44
N CYS A 244 -4.75 2.21 17.00
CA CYS A 244 -5.67 2.77 16.03
C CYS A 244 -6.61 3.81 16.65
N CYS A 245 -7.49 4.32 15.79
CA CYS A 245 -8.82 4.78 16.14
C CYS A 245 -8.90 6.03 17.01
N SER A 246 -7.80 6.79 17.08
CA SER A 246 -7.70 8.05 17.83
C SER A 246 -7.56 9.26 16.90
N GLY A 247 -8.00 9.12 15.64
CA GLY A 247 -7.88 10.16 14.62
C GLY A 247 -6.43 10.63 14.48
N VAL A 248 -6.20 11.92 14.68
CA VAL A 248 -4.86 12.53 14.60
C VAL A 248 -3.89 12.08 15.70
N ASP A 249 -4.38 11.45 16.77
CA ASP A 249 -3.55 10.92 17.86
C ASP A 249 -3.23 9.42 17.70
N SER A 250 -3.62 8.81 16.56
CA SER A 250 -3.33 7.41 16.29
C SER A 250 -1.83 7.17 16.11
N THR A 251 -1.32 6.09 16.68
CA THR A 251 0.12 5.75 16.71
C THR A 251 0.47 4.54 15.86
N TYR A 252 -0.49 4.10 15.04
CA TYR A 252 -0.35 3.00 14.10
C TYR A 252 0.88 3.10 13.19
N ASN A 253 1.51 1.97 12.97
CA ASN A 253 2.55 1.81 11.96
C ASN A 253 2.58 0.37 11.46
N ILE A 254 2.90 0.20 10.17
CA ILE A 254 2.93 -1.10 9.50
C ILE A 254 4.32 -1.69 9.60
N ARG A 255 4.37 -2.92 10.10
CA ARG A 255 5.58 -3.73 10.29
C ARG A 255 5.53 -4.96 9.40
N VAL A 256 6.70 -5.51 9.06
CA VAL A 256 6.80 -6.74 8.27
C VAL A 256 7.93 -7.65 8.76
N GLY A 257 7.67 -8.95 8.75
CA GLY A 257 8.67 -10.01 8.81
C GLY A 257 8.39 -11.07 7.75
N ARG A 258 9.33 -12.00 7.57
CA ARG A 258 9.17 -13.13 6.62
C ARG A 258 9.65 -14.45 7.19
N GLY A 259 9.08 -15.54 6.70
CA GLY A 259 9.42 -16.91 7.07
C GLY A 259 9.32 -17.85 5.87
N ALA A 260 9.74 -19.10 6.05
CA ALA A 260 9.67 -20.13 5.01
C ALA A 260 8.27 -20.77 4.87
N ASN A 261 7.41 -20.62 5.89
CA ASN A 261 6.09 -21.24 5.96
C ASN A 261 5.04 -20.21 6.45
N ALA A 262 3.77 -20.46 6.18
CA ALA A 262 2.65 -19.63 6.65
C ALA A 262 2.55 -19.51 8.17
N THR A 263 3.05 -20.50 8.92
CA THR A 263 3.09 -20.49 10.40
C THR A 263 4.42 -19.99 10.96
N GLY A 264 5.27 -19.40 10.13
CA GLY A 264 6.57 -18.87 10.54
C GLY A 264 7.64 -19.95 10.81
N PRO A 265 8.63 -19.64 11.67
CA PRO A 265 8.80 -18.36 12.38
C PRO A 265 8.98 -17.19 11.39
N PHE A 266 8.38 -16.04 11.70
CA PHE A 266 8.59 -14.81 10.94
C PHE A 266 9.69 -13.99 11.61
N LEU A 267 10.71 -13.63 10.82
CA LEU A 267 11.84 -12.82 11.27
C LEU A 267 11.88 -11.51 10.49
N ASP A 268 12.34 -10.43 11.14
CA ASP A 268 12.57 -9.14 10.48
C ASP A 268 13.93 -9.06 9.76
N LYS A 269 14.23 -7.91 9.12
CA LYS A 269 15.51 -7.65 8.41
C LYS A 269 16.75 -7.88 9.28
N THR A 270 16.64 -7.71 10.59
CA THR A 270 17.75 -7.88 11.54
C THR A 270 17.84 -9.31 12.09
N GLY A 271 16.87 -10.16 11.77
CA GLY A 271 16.75 -11.53 12.28
C GLY A 271 15.97 -11.63 13.59
N ALA A 272 15.35 -10.56 14.09
CA ALA A 272 14.54 -10.61 15.29
C ALA A 272 13.20 -11.29 15.03
N ASN A 273 12.78 -12.16 15.96
CA ASN A 273 11.56 -12.94 15.85
C ASN A 273 10.32 -12.09 16.18
N MET A 274 9.29 -12.15 15.34
CA MET A 274 8.04 -11.40 15.52
C MET A 274 7.22 -11.85 16.74
N ILE A 275 7.44 -13.03 17.32
CA ILE A 275 6.81 -13.45 18.60
C ILE A 275 7.33 -12.62 19.79
N GLY A 276 8.52 -12.01 19.67
CA GLY A 276 9.18 -11.24 20.72
C GLY A 276 9.38 -9.77 20.36
N GLY A 277 8.51 -9.18 19.55
CA GLY A 277 8.57 -7.76 19.20
C GLY A 277 9.35 -7.42 17.93
N GLY A 278 9.92 -8.39 17.23
CA GLY A 278 10.55 -8.17 15.91
C GLY A 278 9.58 -7.63 14.87
N GLY A 279 10.09 -6.92 13.88
CA GLY A 279 9.27 -6.34 12.81
C GLY A 279 9.96 -5.15 12.14
N THR A 280 10.27 -5.28 10.85
CA THR A 280 10.84 -4.19 10.07
C THR A 280 9.77 -3.13 9.85
N MET A 281 10.06 -1.87 10.22
CA MET A 281 9.19 -0.74 9.89
C MET A 281 9.06 -0.61 8.36
N LEU A 282 7.83 -0.65 7.86
CA LEU A 282 7.53 -0.43 6.45
C LEU A 282 6.91 0.95 6.22
N LEU A 283 5.95 1.33 7.05
CA LEU A 283 5.23 2.59 6.91
C LEU A 283 4.81 3.14 8.27
N GLU A 284 5.08 4.42 8.52
CA GLU A 284 4.71 5.13 9.74
C GLU A 284 4.09 6.50 9.42
N SER A 285 3.70 7.23 10.47
CA SER A 285 3.10 8.56 10.31
C SER A 285 4.05 9.54 9.64
N THR A 286 3.60 10.18 8.55
CA THR A 286 4.36 11.21 7.82
C THR A 286 3.43 12.34 7.38
N GLY A 287 3.64 13.56 7.88
CA GLY A 287 2.78 14.71 7.55
C GLY A 287 1.32 14.45 7.91
N ARG A 288 0.40 14.57 6.93
CA ARG A 288 -1.04 14.31 7.13
C ARG A 288 -1.42 12.83 7.20
N TYR A 289 -0.51 11.92 6.83
CA TYR A 289 -0.76 10.48 6.82
C TYR A 289 -0.46 9.92 8.20
N ILE A 290 -1.43 9.98 9.11
CA ILE A 290 -1.25 9.59 10.49
C ILE A 290 -1.71 8.14 10.66
N GLY A 291 -0.97 7.34 11.41
CA GLY A 291 -1.38 6.00 11.79
C GLY A 291 -1.72 5.06 10.62
N PRO A 292 -0.85 4.89 9.61
CA PRO A 292 -1.15 3.98 8.50
C PRO A 292 -1.30 2.54 9.01
N GLY A 293 -2.30 1.82 8.52
CA GLY A 293 -2.56 0.45 8.98
C GLY A 293 -3.57 -0.35 8.20
N HIS A 294 -3.70 -1.61 8.61
CA HIS A 294 -4.57 -2.63 8.05
C HIS A 294 -4.30 -2.86 6.56
N ALA A 295 -3.16 -3.50 6.30
CA ALA A 295 -2.59 -3.61 4.96
C ALA A 295 -3.20 -4.74 4.12
N GLY A 296 -3.15 -4.60 2.80
CA GLY A 296 -3.40 -5.67 1.84
C GLY A 296 -2.54 -5.50 0.57
N ILE A 297 -2.24 -6.61 -0.11
CA ILE A 297 -1.51 -6.60 -1.40
C ILE A 297 -2.28 -7.39 -2.45
N LEU A 298 -2.56 -6.73 -3.57
CA LEU A 298 -2.97 -7.39 -4.82
C LEU A 298 -1.78 -7.48 -5.77
N ASP A 299 -1.45 -8.69 -6.23
CA ASP A 299 -0.65 -8.86 -7.46
C ASP A 299 -1.57 -8.83 -8.67
N ASP A 300 -1.40 -7.83 -9.53
CA ASP A 300 -2.11 -7.70 -10.79
C ASP A 300 -1.10 -7.60 -11.93
N ASN A 301 -0.88 -8.74 -12.60
CA ASN A 301 0.06 -8.89 -13.71
C ASN A 301 1.48 -8.38 -13.38
N GLY A 302 1.99 -8.72 -12.19
CA GLY A 302 3.33 -8.34 -11.73
C GLY A 302 3.43 -6.93 -11.15
N THR A 303 2.32 -6.17 -11.14
CA THR A 303 2.23 -4.93 -10.34
C THR A 303 1.69 -5.28 -8.97
N ASN A 304 2.38 -4.88 -7.90
CA ASN A 304 1.92 -5.11 -6.54
C ASN A 304 1.28 -3.83 -5.99
N TRP A 305 -0.04 -3.86 -5.85
CA TRP A 305 -0.85 -2.78 -5.31
C TRP A 305 -1.02 -2.97 -3.80
N PHE A 306 -0.61 -1.98 -3.03
CA PHE A 306 -0.67 -1.99 -1.58
C PHE A 306 -1.79 -1.08 -1.09
N THR A 307 -2.79 -1.66 -0.44
CA THR A 307 -3.91 -0.94 0.19
C THR A 307 -3.73 -0.90 1.70
N TYR A 308 -4.18 0.20 2.30
CA TYR A 308 -4.17 0.43 3.74
C TYR A 308 -5.12 1.60 4.04
N HIS A 309 -5.44 1.87 5.31
CA HIS A 309 -6.01 3.16 5.69
C HIS A 309 -4.97 4.02 6.41
N TYR A 310 -5.24 5.31 6.48
CA TYR A 310 -4.56 6.26 7.37
C TYR A 310 -5.58 7.26 7.92
N TYR A 311 -5.28 7.86 9.05
CA TYR A 311 -6.05 8.97 9.62
C TYR A 311 -5.55 10.27 9.01
N ASP A 312 -6.43 10.95 8.27
CA ASP A 312 -6.05 12.10 7.49
C ASP A 312 -6.03 13.39 8.31
N GLY A 313 -4.82 13.88 8.63
CA GLY A 313 -4.64 15.12 9.40
C GLY A 313 -5.27 16.36 8.76
N ASN A 314 -5.45 16.39 7.43
CA ASN A 314 -6.14 17.49 6.75
C ASN A 314 -7.66 17.34 6.77
N ASN A 315 -8.17 16.19 7.21
CA ASN A 315 -9.58 15.89 7.32
C ASN A 315 -9.92 15.44 8.75
N ASN A 316 -9.37 16.15 9.74
CA ASN A 316 -9.62 15.95 11.18
C ASN A 316 -9.41 14.50 11.67
N GLY A 317 -8.44 13.79 11.09
CA GLY A 317 -8.14 12.40 11.44
C GLY A 317 -9.15 11.39 10.90
N ALA A 318 -9.93 11.71 9.88
CA ALA A 318 -10.83 10.75 9.26
C ALA A 318 -10.05 9.59 8.60
N ALA A 319 -10.47 8.36 8.86
CA ALA A 319 -9.88 7.17 8.25
C ALA A 319 -10.12 7.16 6.73
N THR A 320 -9.04 7.10 5.97
CA THR A 320 -9.02 7.33 4.52
C THR A 320 -8.21 6.23 3.84
N LEU A 321 -8.72 5.72 2.71
CA LEU A 321 -8.05 4.70 1.90
C LEU A 321 -6.75 5.26 1.30
N GLY A 322 -5.66 4.55 1.52
CA GLY A 322 -4.39 4.71 0.84
C GLY A 322 -4.16 3.61 -0.19
N LEU A 323 -3.51 3.98 -1.30
CA LEU A 323 -3.10 3.06 -2.35
C LEU A 323 -1.69 3.43 -2.83
N ASN A 324 -0.77 2.48 -2.79
CA ASN A 324 0.59 2.64 -3.31
C ASN A 324 0.94 1.46 -4.23
N GLN A 325 1.96 1.64 -5.06
CA GLN A 325 2.69 0.48 -5.61
C GLN A 325 3.79 0.10 -4.64
N ILE A 326 3.80 -1.15 -4.18
CA ILE A 326 4.88 -1.66 -3.33
C ILE A 326 5.98 -2.25 -4.20
N GLN A 327 7.21 -1.82 -3.93
CA GLN A 327 8.40 -2.32 -4.61
C GLN A 327 9.12 -3.31 -3.71
N TRP A 328 10.03 -4.09 -4.29
CA TRP A 328 10.81 -5.09 -3.56
C TRP A 328 12.29 -4.90 -3.87
N ASP A 329 13.12 -4.83 -2.82
CA ASP A 329 14.56 -4.73 -2.99
C ASP A 329 15.20 -6.05 -3.47
N ALA A 330 16.49 -6.01 -3.78
CA ALA A 330 17.23 -7.18 -4.26
C ALA A 330 17.32 -8.32 -3.23
N ALA A 331 17.15 -8.03 -1.94
CA ALA A 331 17.08 -9.02 -0.88
C ALA A 331 15.65 -9.57 -0.67
N GLY A 332 14.69 -9.08 -1.45
CA GLY A 332 13.29 -9.49 -1.43
C GLY A 332 12.46 -8.81 -0.34
N TRP A 333 12.89 -7.69 0.23
CA TRP A 333 12.09 -6.96 1.21
C TRP A 333 11.23 -5.88 0.58
N PRO A 334 10.03 -5.61 1.11
CA PRO A 334 9.18 -4.55 0.60
C PRO A 334 9.80 -3.17 0.86
N VAL A 335 9.53 -2.26 -0.06
CA VAL A 335 9.94 -0.86 -0.05
C VAL A 335 8.73 0.00 -0.42
N LEU A 336 8.39 0.93 0.46
CA LEU A 336 7.24 1.82 0.36
C LEU A 336 7.59 3.18 0.98
N THR A 337 7.04 4.29 0.47
CA THR A 337 7.17 5.60 1.12
C THR A 337 5.97 6.49 0.84
N ASN A 338 5.64 7.36 1.79
CA ASN A 338 4.71 8.48 1.62
C ASN A 338 5.43 9.85 1.52
N ASP A 339 6.77 9.88 1.51
CA ASP A 339 7.61 11.08 1.65
C ASP A 339 7.79 11.91 0.37
N TRP A 340 6.84 11.87 -0.55
CA TRP A 340 6.85 12.76 -1.71
C TRP A 340 6.46 14.18 -1.28
N SER A 341 7.34 15.15 -1.50
CA SER A 341 7.08 16.55 -1.13
C SER A 341 5.92 17.14 -1.92
N ALA A 342 5.77 16.81 -3.20
CA ALA A 342 4.64 17.19 -4.04
C ALA A 342 4.55 16.26 -5.25
N LEU A 343 3.34 15.96 -5.72
CA LEU A 343 3.12 15.28 -7.01
C LEU A 343 2.03 16.02 -7.79
N TYR A 344 2.33 16.34 -9.03
CA TYR A 344 1.44 17.04 -9.96
C TYR A 344 1.05 16.10 -11.09
N PRO A 345 -0.15 15.51 -11.05
CA PRO A 345 -0.55 14.53 -12.07
C PRO A 345 -0.98 15.17 -13.39
N PHE A 346 -1.31 16.47 -13.39
CA PHE A 346 -1.71 17.24 -14.57
C PHE A 346 -2.90 16.67 -15.35
N ASP A 347 -3.97 16.24 -14.66
CA ASP A 347 -5.15 15.69 -15.33
C ASP A 347 -6.13 16.74 -15.85
N THR A 348 -6.23 17.85 -15.13
CA THR A 348 -7.16 18.95 -15.43
C THR A 348 -6.48 20.31 -15.32
N ASP A 349 -5.63 20.48 -14.31
CA ASP A 349 -4.88 21.71 -14.04
C ASP A 349 -3.57 21.38 -13.30
N ALA A 350 -2.98 22.39 -12.65
CA ALA A 350 -1.75 22.26 -11.86
C ALA A 350 -2.00 22.03 -10.36
N ARG A 351 -3.16 21.51 -9.95
CA ARG A 351 -3.36 21.10 -8.56
C ARG A 351 -2.42 19.96 -8.20
N GLU A 352 -1.85 20.08 -7.01
CA GLU A 352 -0.99 19.06 -6.44
C GLU A 352 -1.90 17.95 -5.88
N HIS A 353 -1.47 16.68 -5.95
CA HIS A 353 -2.34 15.53 -5.66
C HIS A 353 -2.89 15.53 -4.21
N ARG A 354 -2.18 16.15 -3.26
CA ARG A 354 -2.61 16.31 -1.86
C ARG A 354 -3.29 17.67 -1.61
N ALA A 355 -3.41 18.50 -2.65
CA ALA A 355 -3.86 19.88 -2.61
C ALA A 355 -3.05 20.77 -1.64
N LEU A 356 -1.84 20.35 -1.25
CA LEU A 356 -0.99 21.06 -0.29
C LEU A 356 -0.23 22.20 -0.95
N TYR A 357 0.25 21.93 -2.17
CA TYR A 357 1.10 22.85 -2.91
C TYR A 357 0.52 23.14 -4.29
N ASN A 358 -0.78 23.43 -4.36
CA ASN A 358 -1.46 23.69 -5.63
C ASN A 358 -0.70 24.72 -6.47
N GLY A 359 -0.38 24.32 -7.70
CA GLY A 359 0.19 25.19 -8.69
C GLY A 359 -0.89 25.90 -9.51
N ALA A 360 -0.45 26.82 -10.34
CA ALA A 360 -1.28 27.51 -11.32
C ALA A 360 -0.64 27.45 -12.70
N LEU A 361 -1.43 27.08 -13.71
CA LEU A 361 -1.03 27.18 -15.10
C LEU A 361 -0.94 28.67 -15.50
N ARG A 362 0.15 29.07 -16.15
CA ARG A 362 0.41 30.46 -16.54
C ARG A 362 0.65 30.59 -18.04
N ASN A 363 0.30 31.77 -18.57
CA ASN A 363 0.59 32.19 -19.95
C ASN A 363 0.03 31.27 -21.04
N GLY A 364 -1.06 30.55 -20.78
CA GLY A 364 -1.64 29.61 -21.75
C GLY A 364 -1.14 28.17 -21.63
N ALA A 365 -0.29 27.89 -20.62
CA ALA A 365 -0.03 26.51 -20.20
C ALA A 365 -1.36 25.76 -20.00
N SER A 366 -1.45 24.54 -20.49
CA SER A 366 -2.70 23.78 -20.51
C SER A 366 -2.45 22.29 -20.34
N VAL A 367 -3.45 21.58 -19.84
CA VAL A 367 -3.47 20.13 -19.89
C VAL A 367 -4.09 19.69 -21.22
N THR A 368 -3.39 18.83 -21.95
CA THR A 368 -3.84 18.28 -23.24
C THR A 368 -3.83 16.75 -23.20
N ASN A 369 -4.41 16.09 -24.21
CA ASN A 369 -4.40 14.64 -24.31
C ASN A 369 -3.32 14.19 -25.29
N ASP A 370 -2.28 13.53 -24.80
CA ASP A 370 -1.29 12.80 -25.60
C ASP A 370 -1.78 11.36 -25.85
N SER A 371 -1.51 10.85 -27.05
CA SER A 371 -1.97 9.53 -27.48
C SER A 371 -1.35 8.36 -26.72
N THR A 372 -0.19 8.56 -26.09
CA THR A 372 0.57 7.51 -25.39
C THR A 372 0.37 7.58 -23.88
N ARG A 373 0.33 8.78 -23.31
CA ARG A 373 0.28 9.00 -21.86
C ARG A 373 -1.02 9.58 -21.32
N GLY A 374 -2.01 9.86 -22.18
CA GLY A 374 -3.27 10.46 -21.76
C GLY A 374 -3.09 11.93 -21.41
N LYS A 375 -3.58 12.37 -20.24
CA LYS A 375 -3.52 13.78 -19.84
C LYS A 375 -2.09 14.20 -19.48
N VAL A 376 -1.61 15.27 -20.10
CA VAL A 376 -0.25 15.79 -19.90
C VAL A 376 -0.23 17.32 -19.89
N LEU A 377 0.68 17.90 -19.11
CA LEU A 377 1.00 19.32 -19.18
C LEU A 377 1.66 19.65 -20.52
N ASN A 378 1.08 20.59 -21.27
CA ASN A 378 1.63 21.12 -22.51
C ASN A 378 2.17 22.54 -22.29
N LEU A 379 3.43 22.75 -22.66
CA LEU A 379 4.12 24.04 -22.58
C LEU A 379 4.66 24.41 -23.97
N ASP A 380 4.60 25.70 -24.32
CA ASP A 380 5.14 26.25 -25.57
C ASP A 380 6.68 26.23 -25.68
N GLY A 381 7.36 25.94 -24.56
CA GLY A 381 8.82 25.96 -24.46
C GLY A 381 9.42 27.37 -24.50
N ALA A 382 8.63 28.42 -24.27
CA ALA A 382 9.09 29.80 -24.28
C ALA A 382 8.54 30.61 -23.11
N THR A 383 7.21 30.69 -22.96
CA THR A 383 6.55 31.57 -21.99
C THR A 383 5.63 30.85 -21.03
N ASN A 384 5.21 29.63 -21.36
CA ASN A 384 4.28 28.82 -20.57
C ASN A 384 5.01 28.19 -19.39
N TYR A 385 4.41 28.23 -18.21
CA TYR A 385 4.96 27.58 -17.03
C TYR A 385 3.86 27.23 -16.02
N VAL A 386 4.25 26.42 -15.04
CA VAL A 386 3.44 26.18 -13.84
C VAL A 386 4.05 26.97 -12.69
N SER A 387 3.28 27.88 -12.13
CA SER A 387 3.65 28.57 -10.89
C SER A 387 3.41 27.62 -9.73
N LEU A 388 4.46 27.30 -8.97
CA LEU A 388 4.40 26.40 -7.82
C LEU A 388 4.65 27.17 -6.51
N PRO A 389 4.04 26.77 -5.39
CA PRO A 389 4.33 27.37 -4.09
C PRO A 389 5.79 27.17 -3.67
N LEU A 390 6.36 28.14 -2.94
CA LEU A 390 7.76 28.12 -2.50
C LEU A 390 8.15 26.84 -1.76
N SER A 391 7.23 26.25 -0.98
CA SER A 391 7.48 25.03 -0.22
C SER A 391 7.89 23.82 -1.07
N VAL A 392 7.52 23.81 -2.36
CA VAL A 392 7.96 22.75 -3.31
C VAL A 392 9.46 22.80 -3.55
N ALA A 393 10.06 23.99 -3.48
CA ALA A 393 11.50 24.18 -3.68
C ALA A 393 12.35 23.59 -2.52
N ASN A 394 11.73 23.15 -1.42
CA ASN A 394 12.40 22.38 -0.38
C ASN A 394 12.66 20.92 -0.79
N ALA A 395 12.17 20.48 -1.95
CA ALA A 395 12.42 19.14 -2.46
C ALA A 395 13.91 18.89 -2.69
N SER A 396 14.40 17.72 -2.27
CA SER A 396 15.78 17.29 -2.54
C SER A 396 15.92 16.51 -3.86
N THR A 397 14.81 16.21 -4.53
CA THR A 397 14.77 15.44 -5.77
C THR A 397 13.61 15.91 -6.64
N PHE A 398 13.85 16.03 -7.95
CA PHE A 398 12.82 16.28 -8.94
C PHE A 398 12.78 15.12 -9.95
N ALA A 399 11.59 14.62 -10.27
CA ALA A 399 11.39 13.57 -11.25
C ALA A 399 10.17 13.88 -12.12
N ALA A 400 10.29 13.69 -13.43
CA ALA A 400 9.21 13.87 -14.40
C ALA A 400 9.44 13.02 -15.65
N TRP A 401 8.35 12.63 -16.31
CA TRP A 401 8.36 12.16 -17.69
C TRP A 401 8.20 13.36 -18.63
N VAL A 402 9.08 13.50 -19.62
CA VAL A 402 9.15 14.71 -20.45
C VAL A 402 9.28 14.33 -21.92
N LYS A 403 8.36 14.83 -22.74
CA LYS A 403 8.47 14.80 -24.20
C LYS A 403 8.89 16.16 -24.71
N TRP A 404 10.08 16.24 -25.28
CA TRP A 404 10.59 17.48 -25.86
C TRP A 404 10.40 17.48 -27.37
N ASN A 405 9.67 18.45 -27.92
CA ASN A 405 9.39 18.54 -29.35
C ASN A 405 10.53 19.19 -30.15
N GLY A 406 11.70 19.38 -29.53
CA GLY A 406 12.78 20.23 -30.05
C GLY A 406 12.51 21.71 -29.78
N GLY A 407 13.41 22.57 -30.25
CA GLY A 407 13.31 24.02 -30.08
C GLY A 407 14.66 24.70 -29.96
N ALA A 408 14.64 25.94 -29.48
CA ALA A 408 15.84 26.71 -29.21
C ALA A 408 16.63 26.13 -28.03
N ASP A 409 17.91 26.50 -27.95
CA ASP A 409 18.69 26.22 -26.75
C ASP A 409 18.06 26.95 -25.54
N TRP A 410 18.29 26.42 -24.34
CA TRP A 410 17.88 27.01 -23.07
C TRP A 410 16.38 26.98 -22.75
N GLN A 411 15.59 26.14 -23.41
CA GLN A 411 14.25 25.80 -22.90
C GLN A 411 14.34 25.16 -21.52
N ARG A 412 13.28 25.22 -20.71
CA ARG A 412 13.29 24.72 -19.32
C ARG A 412 12.35 23.53 -19.16
N ILE A 413 12.85 22.48 -18.52
CA ILE A 413 12.03 21.40 -17.96
C ILE A 413 11.54 21.84 -16.58
N PHE A 414 12.47 22.33 -15.75
CA PHE A 414 12.18 23.08 -14.54
C PHE A 414 13.25 24.16 -14.35
N ASP A 415 12.89 25.22 -13.64
CA ASP A 415 13.77 26.32 -13.26
C ASP A 415 13.25 26.91 -11.94
N PHE A 416 14.05 26.81 -10.89
CA PHE A 416 13.73 27.32 -9.56
C PHE A 416 14.84 28.24 -9.10
N GLY A 417 14.48 29.43 -8.64
CA GLY A 417 15.44 30.42 -8.17
C GLY A 417 14.77 31.72 -7.78
N SER A 418 15.52 32.58 -7.10
CA SER A 418 15.08 33.96 -6.82
C SER A 418 15.56 34.95 -7.87
N ASP A 419 16.67 34.65 -8.54
CA ASP A 419 17.38 35.53 -9.46
C ASP A 419 18.50 34.79 -10.21
N THR A 420 19.28 35.50 -11.02
CA THR A 420 20.40 34.96 -11.83
C THR A 420 21.68 34.69 -11.03
N THR A 421 21.64 34.85 -9.70
CA THR A 421 22.71 34.48 -8.77
C THR A 421 22.32 33.28 -7.92
N LYS A 422 21.03 32.96 -7.79
CA LYS A 422 20.50 31.85 -7.00
C LYS A 422 19.43 31.09 -7.77
N TYR A 423 19.83 29.99 -8.42
CA TYR A 423 18.93 29.13 -9.19
C TYR A 423 19.44 27.70 -9.26
N PHE A 424 18.55 26.80 -9.65
CA PHE A 424 18.89 25.53 -10.26
C PHE A 424 17.86 25.18 -11.34
N PHE A 425 18.32 24.60 -12.44
CA PHE A 425 17.46 24.29 -13.57
C PHE A 425 17.91 23.04 -14.31
N LEU A 426 16.99 22.50 -15.11
CA LEU A 426 17.26 21.48 -16.10
C LEU A 426 16.80 21.96 -17.48
N THR A 427 17.71 21.95 -18.45
CA THR A 427 17.42 22.28 -19.85
C THR A 427 17.58 21.05 -20.73
N PRO A 428 16.67 20.79 -21.70
CA PRO A 428 16.79 19.66 -22.61
C PRO A 428 17.97 19.85 -23.58
N ARG A 429 18.39 21.10 -23.83
CA ARG A 429 19.53 21.43 -24.67
C ARG A 429 20.10 22.81 -24.32
N ALA A 430 21.35 22.84 -23.89
CA ALA A 430 22.17 24.03 -23.72
C ALA A 430 22.87 24.42 -25.05
N ASP A 431 23.52 25.59 -25.08
CA ASP A 431 24.36 26.09 -26.18
C ASP A 431 25.44 25.10 -26.66
N SER A 432 25.93 24.26 -25.74
CA SER A 432 26.85 23.16 -26.00
C SER A 432 26.23 21.99 -26.78
N GLY A 433 24.93 22.05 -27.13
CA GLY A 433 24.19 20.98 -27.80
C GLY A 433 23.83 19.80 -26.90
N LYS A 434 23.97 19.94 -25.58
CA LYS A 434 23.79 18.87 -24.59
C LYS A 434 22.71 19.24 -23.57
N MET A 435 22.01 18.25 -23.04
CA MET A 435 21.13 18.45 -21.88
C MET A 435 22.00 18.82 -20.67
N ARG A 436 21.56 19.80 -19.88
CA ARG A 436 22.33 20.32 -18.74
C ARG A 436 21.46 20.51 -17.51
N PHE A 437 21.95 19.99 -16.38
CA PHE A 437 21.55 20.45 -15.06
C PHE A 437 22.58 21.48 -14.57
N ALA A 438 22.13 22.59 -14.02
CA ALA A 438 23.01 23.58 -13.43
C ALA A 438 22.44 24.12 -12.12
N ILE A 439 23.32 24.47 -11.19
CA ILE A 439 23.00 25.11 -9.91
C ILE A 439 23.97 26.25 -9.61
N LYS A 440 23.43 27.35 -9.09
CA LYS A 440 24.18 28.52 -8.66
C LYS A 440 23.59 29.04 -7.37
N ASN A 441 24.43 29.35 -6.40
CA ASN A 441 24.03 29.93 -5.11
C ASN A 441 25.04 31.01 -4.67
N GLY A 442 24.99 32.18 -5.30
CA GLY A 442 25.87 33.32 -5.08
C GLY A 442 27.27 33.20 -5.68
N GLY A 443 27.80 31.98 -5.85
CA GLY A 443 29.12 31.70 -6.41
C GLY A 443 29.13 31.38 -7.92
N GLY A 444 30.17 30.66 -8.35
CA GLY A 444 30.26 30.11 -9.71
C GLY A 444 29.17 29.06 -9.98
N GLU A 445 28.68 29.01 -11.22
CA GLU A 445 27.73 27.98 -11.63
C GLU A 445 28.39 26.60 -11.66
N GLN A 446 27.74 25.63 -11.02
CA GLN A 446 28.10 24.22 -11.11
C GLN A 446 27.17 23.53 -12.10
N GLN A 447 27.71 22.66 -12.94
CA GLN A 447 26.96 22.05 -14.04
C GLN A 447 27.29 20.58 -14.22
N ILE A 448 26.27 19.82 -14.64
CA ILE A 448 26.38 18.44 -15.10
C ILE A 448 25.77 18.38 -16.50
N ASN A 449 26.56 17.93 -17.48
CA ASN A 449 26.12 17.78 -18.87
C ASN A 449 25.93 16.30 -19.19
N ALA A 450 24.81 15.99 -19.85
CA ALA A 450 24.61 14.67 -20.46
C ALA A 450 25.51 14.50 -21.71
N PRO A 451 25.67 13.26 -22.23
CA PRO A 451 26.41 13.03 -23.48
C PRO A 451 25.80 13.73 -24.69
N ALA A 452 24.48 13.92 -24.73
CA ALA A 452 23.71 14.52 -25.81
C ALA A 452 22.55 15.38 -25.28
N ALA A 453 21.83 16.06 -26.17
CA ALA A 453 20.54 16.68 -25.85
C ALA A 453 19.48 15.62 -25.52
N LEU A 454 18.39 16.05 -24.88
CA LEU A 454 17.21 15.21 -24.71
C LEU A 454 16.68 14.79 -26.10
N PRO A 455 16.32 13.51 -26.32
CA PRO A 455 15.79 13.09 -27.61
C PRO A 455 14.48 13.82 -27.95
N THR A 456 14.27 14.12 -29.23
CA THR A 456 13.10 14.85 -29.69
C THR A 456 11.92 13.92 -29.98
N ASN A 457 10.70 14.40 -29.72
CA ASN A 457 9.43 13.71 -29.98
C ASN A 457 9.29 12.33 -29.30
N SER A 458 10.04 12.08 -28.24
CA SER A 458 9.97 10.85 -27.44
C SER A 458 9.72 11.13 -25.96
N TRP A 459 9.02 10.20 -25.32
CA TRP A 459 8.57 10.24 -23.93
C TRP A 459 9.58 9.73 -22.91
#